data_AF-A0AAX3X4K0-F1
#
_entry.id   AF-A0AAX3X4K0-F1
#
_cell.length_a   1.000
_cell.length_b   1.000
_cell.length_c   1.000
_cell.angle_alpha   90.00
_cell.angle_beta   90.00
_cell.angle_gamma   90.00
#
_symmetry.space_group_name_H-M   'P 1'
#
loop_
_entity.id
_entity.type
_entity.pdbx_description
1 polymer ?
#
loop_
_entity_poly.entity_id
_entity_poly.type
_entity_poly.pdbx_seq_one_letter_code
_entity_poly.pdbx_strand_id
1 'polypeptide(L)'
;MENLRKEIFAAAILAGIILTGARSQSVQAEVLSTDSNNVTEVETSKVANNKQLTQNISMSKENQTHDSSSMVSAGETSDVNEVQENKSETISNDMSDLQVQLTSLYVDLQPKQMAFKTVAATNDAKSILVSTKSTKQKAKKILDDKKKDLDTAKRNLDKTNKALANTQIKVTVNQEVAKNAQKELDSLNADLTAKQADYDKADKDLNDAKVNYQVKKAILASTKEDKSKLKKELANAEEKQTSAKKVFKTSKKKLTSLKEKVAQAKEDLDKVQAKLAKDQKNEQKAKENIAKLEADIKTKQADYDKAKQEISTKQEALKKSQTELAEQKKVKAHAKKVLDKANKELIKVQATVQDKQAKLKELQDQFGNYVGDDDELADTKKSLTEVQTKLTQAQKNQADAQKDYDKAQADYETKLKKH
;
A
#
# COMPACT_ATOMS: atom_id res chain seq x y z
N MET A 1 -34.42 6.43 -2.56
CA MET A 1 -33.97 7.64 -3.29
C MET A 1 -32.44 7.59 -3.33
N GLU A 2 -31.72 7.32 -4.41
CA GLU A 2 -32.07 6.84 -5.75
C GLU A 2 -30.75 6.34 -6.42
N ASN A 3 -30.67 5.30 -7.25
CA ASN A 3 -31.70 4.42 -7.81
C ASN A 3 -31.31 2.92 -7.69
N LEU A 4 -32.16 2.01 -8.18
CA LEU A 4 -31.90 0.59 -8.41
C LEU A 4 -32.48 0.21 -9.79
N ARG A 5 -31.90 -0.77 -10.48
CA ARG A 5 -32.31 -1.38 -11.78
C ARG A 5 -31.86 -0.65 -13.06
N LYS A 6 -31.23 -1.46 -13.93
CA LYS A 6 -31.32 -1.59 -15.40
C LYS A 6 -30.00 -2.24 -15.88
N GLU A 7 -29.96 -3.23 -16.77
CA GLU A 7 -30.99 -4.06 -17.40
C GLU A 7 -30.31 -5.37 -17.85
N ILE A 8 -31.02 -6.50 -17.83
CA ILE A 8 -30.52 -7.77 -18.39
C ILE A 8 -30.94 -7.82 -19.85
N PHE A 9 -30.00 -8.09 -20.77
CA PHE A 9 -30.33 -8.55 -22.11
C PHE A 9 -29.41 -9.70 -22.53
N ALA A 10 -30.05 -10.80 -22.94
CA ALA A 10 -29.42 -11.94 -23.57
C ALA A 10 -29.72 -11.91 -25.08
N ALA A 11 -28.78 -12.39 -25.90
CA ALA A 11 -29.06 -12.89 -27.24
C ALA A 11 -27.95 -13.84 -27.68
N ALA A 12 -28.29 -15.11 -27.88
CA ALA A 12 -27.44 -16.02 -28.63
C ALA A 12 -27.76 -15.87 -30.12
N ILE A 13 -26.74 -15.95 -30.99
CA ILE A 13 -26.94 -16.23 -32.41
C ILE A 13 -26.15 -17.49 -32.76
N LEU A 14 -26.90 -18.50 -33.19
CA LEU A 14 -26.41 -19.79 -33.65
C LEU A 14 -26.66 -19.86 -35.15
N ALA A 15 -25.59 -19.82 -35.97
CA ALA A 15 -25.67 -20.10 -37.40
C ALA A 15 -24.28 -20.53 -37.91
N GLY A 16 -24.13 -21.79 -38.29
CA GLY A 16 -22.90 -22.30 -38.90
C GLY A 16 -23.01 -22.35 -40.42
N ILE A 17 -21.86 -22.31 -41.11
CA ILE A 17 -21.72 -22.81 -42.47
C ILE A 17 -20.46 -23.68 -42.52
N ILE A 18 -20.64 -24.98 -42.71
CA ILE A 18 -19.64 -25.84 -43.31
C ILE A 18 -19.82 -25.69 -44.83
N LEU A 19 -18.77 -25.32 -45.56
CA LEU A 19 -18.76 -25.52 -47.01
C LEU A 19 -17.37 -25.92 -47.52
N THR A 20 -17.34 -27.10 -48.12
CA THR A 20 -16.25 -27.68 -48.91
C THR A 20 -16.22 -27.08 -50.33
N GLY A 21 -15.07 -27.07 -51.03
CA GLY A 21 -15.09 -26.83 -52.48
C GLY A 21 -13.87 -26.27 -53.19
N ALA A 22 -12.81 -27.08 -53.34
CA ALA A 22 -12.09 -27.37 -54.59
C ALA A 22 -11.71 -26.30 -55.67
N ARG A 23 -10.46 -26.46 -56.17
CA ARG A 23 -9.93 -26.14 -57.53
C ARG A 23 -9.74 -24.64 -57.87
N SER A 24 -8.74 -24.21 -58.67
CA SER A 24 -8.04 -24.86 -59.81
C SER A 24 -6.60 -24.38 -60.03
N GLN A 25 -5.74 -25.27 -60.55
CA GLN A 25 -4.71 -25.06 -61.61
C GLN A 25 -3.55 -24.04 -61.35
N SER A 26 -2.35 -24.16 -61.95
CA SER A 26 -1.84 -25.06 -63.01
C SER A 26 -0.35 -25.39 -62.82
N VAL A 27 0.06 -26.61 -63.17
CA VAL A 27 1.45 -26.94 -63.50
C VAL A 27 1.67 -26.64 -64.99
N GLN A 28 2.78 -25.99 -65.34
CA GLN A 28 3.44 -26.15 -66.64
C GLN A 28 4.96 -26.20 -66.45
N ALA A 29 5.64 -26.88 -67.37
CA ALA A 29 7.05 -27.23 -67.27
C ALA A 29 7.83 -26.71 -68.48
N GLU A 30 9.16 -26.80 -68.35
CA GLU A 30 10.11 -27.09 -69.44
C GLU A 30 10.42 -25.98 -70.47
N VAL A 31 11.73 -25.71 -70.65
CA VAL A 31 12.51 -25.96 -71.89
C VAL A 31 13.82 -25.14 -71.85
N LEU A 32 14.90 -25.72 -72.38
CA LEU A 32 16.25 -25.15 -72.50
C LEU A 32 16.34 -24.03 -73.55
N SER A 33 17.30 -23.10 -73.41
CA SER A 33 18.15 -22.73 -74.55
C SER A 33 19.45 -21.99 -74.18
N THR A 34 20.30 -21.90 -75.20
CA THR A 34 21.76 -21.78 -75.27
C THR A 34 22.35 -20.35 -75.25
N ASP A 35 23.70 -20.31 -75.36
CA ASP A 35 24.55 -19.25 -75.94
C ASP A 35 24.92 -18.00 -75.11
N SER A 36 26.07 -17.31 -75.35
CA SER A 36 27.43 -17.70 -75.82
C SER A 36 28.35 -16.44 -75.75
N ASN A 37 29.68 -16.63 -75.62
CA ASN A 37 30.76 -15.61 -75.74
C ASN A 37 30.85 -14.58 -74.58
N ASN A 38 32.00 -13.93 -74.24
CA ASN A 38 33.26 -13.74 -74.97
C ASN A 38 34.47 -13.41 -74.04
N VAL A 39 35.69 -13.90 -74.37
CA VAL A 39 37.05 -13.24 -74.25
C VAL A 39 37.49 -12.62 -72.89
N THR A 40 38.69 -12.88 -72.33
CA THR A 40 40.02 -12.39 -72.81
C THR A 40 41.22 -13.17 -72.23
N GLU A 41 42.39 -12.95 -72.84
CA GLU A 41 43.72 -13.56 -72.69
C GLU A 41 44.41 -13.41 -71.31
N VAL A 42 45.42 -14.26 -71.02
CA VAL A 42 46.87 -13.94 -71.06
C VAL A 42 47.74 -15.18 -70.71
N GLU A 43 48.97 -15.17 -71.22
CA GLU A 43 50.06 -16.17 -71.19
C GLU A 43 50.52 -16.59 -69.76
N THR A 44 51.34 -17.63 -69.49
CA THR A 44 52.59 -18.08 -70.16
C THR A 44 52.93 -19.58 -70.01
N SER A 45 53.69 -20.10 -70.97
CA SER A 45 54.11 -21.51 -71.10
C SER A 45 55.35 -21.92 -70.27
N LYS A 46 55.53 -23.24 -70.04
CA LYS A 46 56.83 -23.96 -70.14
C LYS A 46 56.70 -25.48 -69.91
N VAL A 47 56.76 -26.29 -70.99
CA VAL A 47 57.35 -27.66 -70.98
C VAL A 47 58.00 -27.91 -72.35
N ALA A 48 59.10 -28.67 -72.37
CA ALA A 48 60.03 -28.75 -73.50
C ALA A 48 59.61 -29.71 -74.64
N ASN A 49 59.68 -29.16 -75.86
CA ASN A 49 60.41 -29.68 -77.03
C ASN A 49 60.73 -31.20 -77.11
N ASN A 50 60.14 -31.89 -78.10
CA ASN A 50 60.89 -32.86 -78.92
C ASN A 50 60.25 -33.05 -80.32
N LYS A 51 60.79 -32.38 -81.34
CA LYS A 51 60.71 -32.83 -82.74
C LYS A 51 61.71 -34.02 -82.90
N GLN A 52 61.65 -34.92 -83.87
CA GLN A 52 61.04 -34.86 -85.20
C GLN A 52 60.84 -36.28 -85.73
N LEU A 53 59.77 -36.53 -86.50
CA LEU A 53 59.70 -37.68 -87.39
C LEU A 53 59.62 -37.13 -88.82
N THR A 54 60.55 -37.53 -89.69
CA THR A 54 60.45 -37.24 -91.13
C THR A 54 60.78 -38.53 -91.88
N GLN A 55 59.80 -39.06 -92.61
CA GLN A 55 60.07 -40.09 -93.61
C GLN A 55 60.80 -39.46 -94.79
N ASN A 56 61.69 -40.21 -95.44
CA ASN A 56 61.70 -40.19 -96.89
C ASN A 56 62.12 -41.54 -97.48
N ILE A 57 61.63 -41.80 -98.69
CA ILE A 57 61.75 -43.08 -99.41
C ILE A 57 62.85 -42.95 -100.46
N SER A 58 63.64 -44.01 -100.71
CA SER A 58 64.19 -44.25 -102.05
C SER A 58 64.57 -45.72 -102.28
N MET A 59 64.55 -46.15 -103.55
CA MET A 59 64.83 -47.50 -104.04
C MET A 59 65.87 -47.48 -105.15
N SER A 60 66.86 -48.37 -105.12
CA SER A 60 67.52 -49.00 -106.29
C SER A 60 68.41 -50.14 -105.76
N LYS A 61 68.15 -51.42 -106.06
CA LYS A 61 68.70 -52.20 -107.20
C LYS A 61 70.20 -52.00 -107.45
N GLU A 62 70.99 -53.06 -107.20
CA GLU A 62 71.80 -53.85 -108.18
C GLU A 62 72.45 -55.03 -107.41
N ASN A 63 72.03 -56.29 -107.59
CA ASN A 63 72.47 -57.29 -108.59
C ASN A 63 73.95 -57.72 -108.50
N GLN A 64 74.21 -58.92 -107.96
CA GLN A 64 75.11 -59.88 -108.62
C GLN A 64 74.91 -61.32 -108.09
N THR A 65 75.09 -62.27 -108.99
CA THR A 65 74.81 -63.70 -108.89
C THR A 65 76.05 -64.55 -108.66
N HIS A 66 75.90 -65.72 -108.04
CA HIS A 66 76.42 -67.05 -108.45
C HIS A 66 76.00 -68.04 -107.32
N ASP A 67 75.21 -69.10 -107.55
CA ASP A 67 75.50 -70.36 -108.27
C ASP A 67 76.83 -71.02 -107.82
N SER A 68 76.91 -72.30 -107.44
CA SER A 68 75.96 -73.42 -107.60
C SER A 68 76.02 -74.44 -106.45
N SER A 69 75.02 -75.33 -106.42
CA SER A 69 74.90 -76.47 -105.52
C SER A 69 75.34 -77.78 -106.20
N SER A 70 75.84 -78.78 -105.44
CA SER A 70 75.68 -80.24 -105.72
C SER A 70 76.53 -80.80 -106.89
N MET A 71 77.19 -81.97 -106.84
CA MET A 71 76.89 -83.23 -106.10
C MET A 71 78.03 -84.27 -106.24
N VAL A 72 77.88 -85.46 -105.58
CA VAL A 72 78.48 -86.78 -105.93
C VAL A 72 80.01 -86.86 -105.69
N SER A 73 80.50 -87.47 -104.60
CA SER A 73 80.66 -88.92 -104.30
C SER A 73 81.60 -89.66 -105.29
N ALA A 74 82.43 -90.62 -104.91
CA ALA A 74 82.96 -91.12 -103.64
C ALA A 74 84.01 -92.21 -103.99
N GLY A 75 84.79 -92.68 -103.02
CA GLY A 75 85.52 -93.95 -103.14
C GLY A 75 87.03 -93.83 -103.26
N GLU A 76 87.71 -94.30 -102.23
CA GLU A 76 89.09 -94.80 -102.27
C GLU A 76 89.15 -96.13 -103.04
N THR A 77 90.31 -96.44 -103.63
CA THR A 77 91.04 -97.74 -103.70
C THR A 77 92.12 -97.62 -104.79
N SER A 78 93.41 -97.50 -104.49
CA SER A 78 94.37 -98.50 -103.98
C SER A 78 94.86 -99.54 -105.02
N ASP A 79 96.07 -99.28 -105.53
CA ASP A 79 97.16 -100.24 -105.83
C ASP A 79 97.15 -101.21 -107.03
N VAL A 80 98.39 -101.68 -107.32
CA VAL A 80 98.87 -102.71 -108.27
C VAL A 80 99.03 -102.21 -109.73
N ASN A 81 100.21 -101.98 -110.35
CA ASN A 81 101.64 -102.42 -110.27
C ASN A 81 102.05 -103.41 -111.40
N GLU A 82 103.18 -103.13 -112.06
CA GLU A 82 104.03 -104.01 -112.94
C GLU A 82 103.40 -104.60 -114.27
N VAL A 83 104.04 -104.79 -115.45
CA VAL A 83 105.41 -105.21 -115.95
C VAL A 83 105.48 -106.75 -116.18
N GLN A 84 105.99 -107.36 -117.29
CA GLN A 84 106.91 -106.93 -118.39
C GLN A 84 106.69 -107.70 -119.75
N GLU A 85 107.04 -107.07 -120.89
CA GLU A 85 107.69 -107.63 -122.14
C GLU A 85 107.21 -108.84 -123.00
N ASN A 86 107.47 -108.68 -124.33
CA ASN A 86 108.01 -109.62 -125.34
C ASN A 86 107.36 -110.98 -125.68
N LYS A 87 107.09 -111.19 -126.99
CA LYS A 87 107.65 -112.33 -127.77
C LYS A 87 107.52 -112.17 -129.29
N SER A 88 108.37 -112.91 -130.01
CA SER A 88 108.56 -112.92 -131.47
C SER A 88 107.89 -114.15 -132.13
N GLU A 89 107.80 -114.12 -133.46
CA GLU A 89 107.77 -115.23 -134.45
C GLU A 89 106.55 -115.37 -135.37
N THR A 90 106.78 -114.89 -136.61
CA THR A 90 106.65 -115.58 -137.91
C THR A 90 105.31 -116.16 -138.40
N ILE A 91 104.97 -115.67 -139.59
CA ILE A 91 103.79 -115.87 -140.46
C ILE A 91 103.53 -117.34 -140.87
N SER A 92 102.26 -117.77 -140.81
CA SER A 92 101.58 -118.49 -141.90
C SER A 92 100.07 -118.27 -141.84
N ASN A 93 99.39 -118.18 -142.99
CA ASN A 93 97.99 -117.74 -143.09
C ASN A 93 96.99 -118.88 -142.84
N ASP A 94 95.97 -118.66 -142.03
CA ASP A 94 94.65 -119.31 -142.22
C ASP A 94 93.50 -118.42 -141.71
N MET A 95 92.39 -118.35 -142.45
CA MET A 95 91.42 -117.24 -142.29
C MET A 95 90.34 -117.46 -141.21
N SER A 96 90.30 -118.64 -140.58
CA SER A 96 89.21 -119.05 -139.68
C SER A 96 89.15 -118.24 -138.36
N ASP A 97 90.30 -117.83 -137.83
CA ASP A 97 90.36 -117.24 -136.48
C ASP A 97 89.83 -115.80 -136.40
N LEU A 98 89.85 -115.03 -137.50
CA LEU A 98 89.31 -113.66 -137.49
C LEU A 98 87.78 -113.63 -137.40
N GLN A 99 87.07 -114.62 -137.95
CA GLN A 99 85.61 -114.59 -138.02
C GLN A 99 84.95 -114.87 -136.65
N VAL A 100 85.60 -115.67 -135.81
CA VAL A 100 85.15 -115.98 -134.45
C VAL A 100 85.28 -114.77 -133.53
N GLN A 101 86.39 -114.02 -133.62
CA GLN A 101 86.65 -112.86 -132.74
C GLN A 101 85.70 -111.68 -132.99
N LEU A 102 85.25 -111.47 -134.23
CA LEU A 102 84.32 -110.36 -134.54
C LEU A 102 82.93 -110.58 -133.93
N THR A 103 82.51 -111.85 -133.77
CA THR A 103 81.18 -112.20 -133.27
C THR A 103 81.05 -111.99 -131.76
N SER A 104 82.11 -112.27 -130.98
CA SER A 104 82.08 -112.05 -129.52
C SER A 104 82.01 -110.57 -129.15
N LEU A 105 82.66 -109.69 -129.91
CA LEU A 105 82.68 -108.25 -129.65
C LEU A 105 81.30 -107.59 -129.82
N TYR A 106 80.47 -108.09 -130.74
CA TYR A 106 79.13 -107.54 -130.99
C TYR A 106 78.14 -107.89 -129.87
N VAL A 107 78.28 -109.07 -129.26
CA VAL A 107 77.43 -109.52 -128.14
C VAL A 107 77.70 -108.72 -126.86
N ASP A 108 78.96 -108.39 -126.58
CA ASP A 108 79.35 -107.71 -125.34
C ASP A 108 79.00 -106.20 -125.29
N LEU A 109 78.74 -105.59 -126.45
CA LEU A 109 78.43 -104.15 -126.55
C LEU A 109 76.98 -103.81 -126.18
N GLN A 110 76.04 -104.71 -126.44
CA GLN A 110 74.60 -104.56 -126.15
C GLN A 110 74.28 -104.25 -124.67
N PRO A 111 74.71 -105.07 -123.68
CA PRO A 111 74.38 -104.83 -122.27
C PRO A 111 75.00 -103.54 -121.72
N LYS A 112 76.17 -103.13 -122.22
CA LYS A 112 76.86 -101.91 -121.77
C LYS A 112 76.14 -100.62 -122.20
N GLN A 113 75.46 -100.61 -123.36
CA GLN A 113 74.59 -99.49 -123.74
C GLN A 113 73.31 -99.40 -122.90
N MET A 114 72.76 -100.53 -122.45
CA MET A 114 71.60 -100.54 -121.54
C MET A 114 71.96 -99.97 -120.17
N ALA A 115 73.13 -100.30 -119.61
CA ALA A 115 73.60 -99.76 -118.33
C ALA A 115 73.69 -98.22 -118.33
N PHE A 116 74.11 -97.60 -119.44
CA PHE A 116 74.22 -96.14 -119.52
C PHE A 116 72.85 -95.44 -119.56
N LYS A 117 71.80 -96.08 -120.09
CA LYS A 117 70.43 -95.53 -120.02
C LYS A 117 69.87 -95.50 -118.60
N THR A 118 70.28 -96.42 -117.72
CA THR A 118 69.81 -96.48 -116.33
C THR A 118 70.39 -95.37 -115.44
N VAL A 119 71.50 -94.73 -115.83
CA VAL A 119 72.15 -93.64 -115.07
C VAL A 119 71.33 -92.33 -115.07
N ALA A 120 70.29 -92.23 -115.91
CA ALA A 120 69.34 -91.11 -115.92
C ALA A 120 68.57 -90.91 -114.59
N ALA A 121 68.56 -91.91 -113.69
CA ALA A 121 67.94 -91.83 -112.36
C ALA A 121 68.62 -90.83 -111.38
N THR A 122 69.74 -90.21 -111.76
CA THR A 122 70.45 -89.23 -110.92
C THR A 122 69.78 -87.85 -110.83
N ASN A 123 68.76 -87.56 -111.65
CA ASN A 123 68.03 -86.28 -111.59
C ASN A 123 67.04 -86.18 -110.42
N ASP A 124 66.39 -87.27 -110.00
CA ASP A 124 65.38 -87.24 -108.94
C ASP A 124 66.00 -86.92 -107.57
N ALA A 125 67.19 -87.47 -107.28
CA ALA A 125 67.92 -87.16 -106.06
C ALA A 125 68.32 -85.67 -105.96
N LYS A 126 68.66 -85.03 -107.10
CA LYS A 126 68.89 -83.57 -107.16
C LYS A 126 67.60 -82.79 -106.89
N SER A 127 66.48 -83.21 -107.49
CA SER A 127 65.16 -82.59 -107.29
C SER A 127 64.70 -82.64 -105.82
N ILE A 128 64.85 -83.80 -105.17
CA ILE A 128 64.54 -83.99 -103.75
C ILE A 128 65.44 -83.13 -102.85
N LEU A 129 66.74 -83.01 -103.16
CA LEU A 129 67.65 -82.15 -102.41
C LEU A 129 67.30 -80.66 -102.54
N VAL A 130 66.93 -80.20 -103.75
CA VAL A 130 66.50 -78.82 -104.00
C VAL A 130 65.18 -78.50 -103.29
N SER A 131 64.18 -79.38 -103.39
CA SER A 131 62.90 -79.21 -102.68
C SER A 131 63.08 -79.25 -101.16
N THR A 132 63.94 -80.12 -100.63
CA THR A 132 64.26 -80.17 -99.19
C THR A 132 64.96 -78.89 -98.72
N LYS A 133 65.90 -78.35 -99.49
CA LYS A 133 66.51 -77.02 -99.22
C LYS A 133 65.45 -75.91 -99.22
N SER A 134 64.54 -75.89 -100.20
CA SER A 134 63.43 -74.93 -100.27
C SER A 134 62.50 -75.02 -99.06
N THR A 135 62.09 -76.24 -98.68
CA THR A 135 61.24 -76.48 -97.50
C THR A 135 61.94 -76.07 -96.21
N LYS A 136 63.23 -76.37 -96.04
CA LYS A 136 64.03 -75.89 -94.89
C LYS A 136 64.10 -74.36 -94.83
N GLN A 137 64.22 -73.70 -95.98
CA GLN A 137 64.24 -72.23 -96.06
C GLN A 137 62.86 -71.61 -95.75
N LYS A 138 61.76 -72.21 -96.24
CA LYS A 138 60.38 -71.84 -95.88
C LYS A 138 60.13 -72.02 -94.38
N ALA A 139 60.51 -73.16 -93.81
CA ALA A 139 60.38 -73.45 -92.39
C ALA A 139 61.18 -72.46 -91.53
N LYS A 140 62.41 -72.11 -91.93
CA LYS A 140 63.21 -71.06 -91.28
C LYS A 140 62.49 -69.71 -91.32
N LYS A 141 61.97 -69.29 -92.48
CA LYS A 141 61.21 -68.04 -92.61
C LYS A 141 59.97 -68.03 -91.69
N ILE A 142 59.18 -69.10 -91.67
CA ILE A 142 58.01 -69.24 -90.80
C ILE A 142 58.42 -69.13 -89.31
N LEU A 143 59.53 -69.76 -88.92
CA LEU A 143 60.06 -69.68 -87.56
C LEU A 143 60.51 -68.26 -87.20
N ASP A 144 61.13 -67.53 -88.13
CA ASP A 144 61.58 -66.15 -87.91
C ASP A 144 60.40 -65.16 -87.88
N ASP A 145 59.39 -65.34 -88.75
CA ASP A 145 58.13 -64.61 -88.70
C ASP A 145 57.40 -64.87 -87.36
N LYS A 146 57.39 -66.12 -86.86
CA LYS A 146 56.78 -66.46 -85.57
C LYS A 146 57.54 -65.91 -84.36
N LYS A 147 58.87 -65.74 -84.42
CA LYS A 147 59.60 -64.97 -83.40
C LYS A 147 59.15 -63.50 -83.39
N LYS A 148 59.02 -62.88 -84.57
CA LYS A 148 58.57 -61.49 -84.73
C LYS A 148 57.13 -61.27 -84.25
N ASP A 149 56.23 -62.22 -84.50
CA ASP A 149 54.87 -62.23 -83.94
C ASP A 149 54.93 -62.26 -82.40
N LEU A 150 55.70 -63.20 -81.84
CA LEU A 150 55.85 -63.37 -80.39
C LEU A 150 56.43 -62.12 -79.71
N ASP A 151 57.46 -61.50 -80.30
CA ASP A 151 58.07 -60.28 -79.76
C ASP A 151 57.15 -59.05 -79.93
N THR A 152 56.20 -59.10 -80.86
CA THR A 152 55.13 -58.09 -80.97
C THR A 152 54.04 -58.32 -79.93
N ALA A 153 53.65 -59.57 -79.69
CA ALA A 153 52.71 -59.94 -78.63
C ALA A 153 53.25 -59.57 -77.24
N LYS A 154 54.53 -59.86 -76.94
CA LYS A 154 55.21 -59.42 -75.70
C LYS A 154 55.16 -57.91 -75.52
N ARG A 155 55.55 -57.14 -76.54
CA ARG A 155 55.52 -55.66 -76.49
C ARG A 155 54.11 -55.10 -76.32
N ASN A 156 53.09 -55.76 -76.85
CA ASN A 156 51.69 -55.37 -76.65
C ASN A 156 51.21 -55.75 -75.24
N LEU A 157 51.57 -56.91 -74.71
CA LEU A 157 51.30 -57.30 -73.33
C LEU A 157 51.93 -56.32 -72.33
N ASP A 158 53.18 -55.92 -72.53
CA ASP A 158 53.85 -54.90 -71.71
C ASP A 158 53.14 -53.54 -71.74
N LYS A 159 52.65 -53.11 -72.92
CA LYS A 159 51.87 -51.88 -73.06
C LYS A 159 50.53 -51.98 -72.31
N THR A 160 49.82 -53.11 -72.45
CA THR A 160 48.55 -53.36 -71.76
C THR A 160 48.74 -53.41 -70.25
N ASN A 161 49.79 -54.09 -69.76
CA ASN A 161 50.12 -54.15 -68.34
C ASN A 161 50.44 -52.76 -67.76
N LYS A 162 51.18 -51.92 -68.51
CA LYS A 162 51.43 -50.51 -68.12
C LYS A 162 50.15 -49.67 -68.12
N ALA A 163 49.27 -49.85 -69.10
CA ALA A 163 47.98 -49.17 -69.17
C ALA A 163 47.03 -49.60 -68.02
N LEU A 164 47.02 -50.89 -67.69
CA LEU A 164 46.27 -51.44 -66.55
C LEU A 164 46.80 -50.88 -65.23
N ALA A 165 48.11 -50.88 -65.01
CA ALA A 165 48.73 -50.28 -63.81
C ALA A 165 48.38 -48.79 -63.66
N ASN A 166 48.47 -48.01 -64.74
CA ASN A 166 48.06 -46.60 -64.75
C ASN A 166 46.56 -46.42 -64.46
N THR A 167 45.72 -47.33 -64.95
CA THR A 167 44.27 -47.30 -64.69
C THR A 167 43.97 -47.64 -63.23
N GLN A 168 44.65 -48.64 -62.66
CA GLN A 168 44.56 -49.00 -61.25
C GLN A 168 44.93 -47.82 -60.35
N ILE A 169 46.03 -47.11 -60.67
CA ILE A 169 46.44 -45.88 -59.97
C ILE A 169 45.34 -44.81 -60.05
N LYS A 170 44.78 -44.55 -61.23
CA LYS A 170 43.67 -43.58 -61.39
C LYS A 170 42.43 -43.96 -60.59
N VAL A 171 42.05 -45.24 -60.54
CA VAL A 171 40.92 -45.72 -59.73
C VAL A 171 41.18 -45.48 -58.24
N THR A 172 42.37 -45.83 -57.74
CA THR A 172 42.74 -45.58 -56.33
C THR A 172 42.72 -44.09 -55.99
N VAL A 173 43.26 -43.23 -56.85
CA VAL A 173 43.24 -41.77 -56.67
C VAL A 173 41.79 -41.24 -56.65
N ASN A 174 40.95 -41.65 -57.60
CA ASN A 174 39.56 -41.22 -57.66
C ASN A 174 38.74 -41.71 -56.44
N GLN A 175 39.01 -42.91 -55.93
CA GLN A 175 38.40 -43.40 -54.69
C GLN A 175 38.78 -42.54 -53.49
N GLU A 176 40.05 -42.09 -53.38
CA GLU A 176 40.48 -41.25 -52.27
C GLU A 176 39.93 -39.81 -52.39
N VAL A 177 39.86 -39.26 -53.60
CA VAL A 177 39.17 -37.99 -53.87
C VAL A 177 37.69 -38.07 -53.46
N ALA A 178 36.97 -39.14 -53.82
CA ALA A 178 35.57 -39.33 -53.44
C ALA A 178 35.38 -39.44 -51.91
N LYS A 179 36.26 -40.16 -51.20
CA LYS A 179 36.23 -40.21 -49.72
C LYS A 179 36.46 -38.85 -49.09
N ASN A 180 37.37 -38.04 -49.62
CA ASN A 180 37.66 -36.73 -49.07
C ASN A 180 36.52 -35.73 -49.33
N ALA A 181 35.92 -35.76 -50.53
CA ALA A 181 34.72 -34.98 -50.84
C ALA A 181 33.53 -35.37 -49.92
N GLN A 182 33.36 -36.66 -49.59
CA GLN A 182 32.33 -37.09 -48.64
C GLN A 182 32.59 -36.53 -47.23
N LYS A 183 33.84 -36.58 -46.74
CA LYS A 183 34.20 -36.00 -45.43
C LYS A 183 33.96 -34.48 -45.38
N GLU A 184 34.25 -33.76 -46.46
CA GLU A 184 33.98 -32.33 -46.56
C GLU A 184 32.46 -32.05 -46.53
N LEU A 185 31.66 -32.84 -47.24
CA LEU A 185 30.20 -32.76 -47.23
C LEU A 185 29.62 -33.06 -45.83
N ASP A 186 30.10 -34.10 -45.16
CA ASP A 186 29.68 -34.46 -43.81
C ASP A 186 30.03 -33.35 -42.80
N SER A 187 31.21 -32.73 -42.95
CA SER A 187 31.66 -31.60 -42.14
C SER A 187 30.81 -30.33 -42.39
N LEU A 188 30.46 -30.05 -43.66
CA LEU A 188 29.57 -28.95 -44.03
C LEU A 188 28.15 -29.14 -43.49
N ASN A 189 27.62 -30.36 -43.53
CA ASN A 189 26.31 -30.68 -42.96
C ASN A 189 26.31 -30.54 -41.42
N ALA A 190 27.42 -30.92 -40.76
CA ALA A 190 27.58 -30.73 -39.33
C ALA A 190 27.64 -29.25 -38.93
N ASP A 191 28.41 -28.41 -39.65
CA ASP A 191 28.45 -26.97 -39.40
C ASP A 191 27.10 -26.30 -39.69
N LEU A 192 26.43 -26.63 -40.80
CA LEU A 192 25.08 -26.13 -41.10
C LEU A 192 24.07 -26.48 -39.99
N THR A 193 24.13 -27.71 -39.46
CA THR A 193 23.27 -28.14 -38.34
C THR A 193 23.57 -27.34 -37.07
N ALA A 194 24.84 -27.08 -36.77
CA ALA A 194 25.24 -26.24 -35.64
C ALA A 194 24.78 -24.78 -35.82
N LYS A 195 24.91 -24.22 -37.03
CA LYS A 195 24.44 -22.86 -37.35
C LYS A 195 22.93 -22.71 -37.26
N GLN A 196 22.17 -23.74 -37.63
CA GLN A 196 20.73 -23.72 -37.44
C GLN A 196 20.36 -23.72 -35.95
N ALA A 197 21.03 -24.54 -35.13
CA ALA A 197 20.81 -24.56 -33.68
C ALA A 197 21.20 -23.23 -33.00
N ASP A 198 22.30 -22.61 -33.42
CA ASP A 198 22.72 -21.27 -32.98
C ASP A 198 21.66 -20.20 -33.35
N TYR A 199 21.11 -20.27 -34.57
CA TYR A 199 20.06 -19.37 -35.04
C TYR A 199 18.76 -19.52 -34.26
N ASP A 200 18.28 -20.76 -34.07
CA ASP A 200 17.05 -21.06 -33.34
C ASP A 200 17.16 -20.59 -31.87
N LYS A 201 18.34 -20.74 -31.27
CA LYS A 201 18.65 -20.19 -29.94
C LYS A 201 18.60 -18.65 -29.95
N ALA A 202 19.20 -18.01 -30.94
CA ALA A 202 19.24 -16.54 -31.03
C ALA A 202 17.84 -15.93 -31.24
N ASP A 203 16.96 -16.54 -32.04
CA ASP A 203 15.58 -16.08 -32.20
C ASP A 203 14.78 -16.24 -30.89
N LYS A 204 14.98 -17.36 -30.17
CA LYS A 204 14.38 -17.55 -28.85
C LYS A 204 14.84 -16.49 -27.84
N ASP A 205 16.16 -16.26 -27.73
CA ASP A 205 16.73 -15.24 -26.84
C ASP A 205 16.20 -13.83 -27.19
N LEU A 206 16.04 -13.53 -28.49
CA LEU A 206 15.44 -12.28 -28.97
C LEU A 206 13.96 -12.15 -28.59
N ASN A 207 13.18 -13.23 -28.70
CA ASN A 207 11.76 -13.22 -28.36
C ASN A 207 11.54 -13.10 -26.84
N ASP A 208 12.34 -13.79 -26.03
CA ASP A 208 12.35 -13.62 -24.57
C ASP A 208 12.74 -12.18 -24.17
N ALA A 209 13.70 -11.57 -24.86
CA ALA A 209 14.07 -10.16 -24.65
C ALA A 209 12.93 -9.18 -25.01
N LYS A 210 12.19 -9.41 -26.11
CA LYS A 210 11.00 -8.61 -26.48
C LYS A 210 9.91 -8.69 -25.40
N VAL A 211 9.63 -9.89 -24.88
CA VAL A 211 8.65 -10.08 -23.78
C VAL A 211 9.11 -9.35 -22.52
N ASN A 212 10.37 -9.52 -22.13
CA ASN A 212 10.96 -8.86 -20.95
C ASN A 212 10.88 -7.32 -21.04
N TYR A 213 11.17 -6.75 -22.22
CA TYR A 213 11.00 -5.32 -22.50
C TYR A 213 9.55 -4.85 -22.29
N GLN A 214 8.57 -5.58 -22.83
CA GLN A 214 7.15 -5.22 -22.72
C GLN A 214 6.67 -5.29 -21.26
N VAL A 215 7.10 -6.31 -20.50
CA VAL A 215 6.84 -6.41 -19.05
C VAL A 215 7.44 -5.21 -18.30
N LYS A 216 8.72 -4.87 -18.53
CA LYS A 216 9.37 -3.70 -17.91
C LYS A 216 8.68 -2.38 -18.27
N LYS A 217 8.21 -2.25 -19.51
CA LYS A 217 7.45 -1.07 -19.98
C LYS A 217 6.11 -0.93 -19.25
N ALA A 218 5.38 -2.04 -19.04
CA ALA A 218 4.14 -2.06 -18.26
C ALA A 218 4.38 -1.71 -16.78
N ILE A 219 5.41 -2.30 -16.15
CA ILE A 219 5.80 -1.98 -14.77
C ILE A 219 6.12 -0.48 -14.63
N LEU A 220 6.92 0.07 -15.55
CA LEU A 220 7.27 1.50 -15.54
C LEU A 220 6.04 2.42 -15.69
N ALA A 221 5.01 2.00 -16.44
CA ALA A 221 3.76 2.73 -16.55
C ALA A 221 2.98 2.73 -15.22
N SER A 222 2.82 1.55 -14.58
CA SER A 222 2.18 1.44 -13.26
C SER A 222 2.90 2.30 -12.21
N THR A 223 4.22 2.19 -12.09
CA THR A 223 5.01 2.97 -11.14
C THR A 223 4.88 4.48 -11.34
N LYS A 224 4.69 4.95 -12.57
CA LYS A 224 4.40 6.38 -12.85
C LYS A 224 3.00 6.78 -12.40
N GLU A 225 2.00 5.92 -12.57
CA GLU A 225 0.63 6.14 -12.09
C GLU A 225 0.59 6.17 -10.56
N ASP A 226 1.23 5.21 -9.89
CA ASP A 226 1.25 5.13 -8.43
C ASP A 226 2.00 6.31 -7.80
N LYS A 227 3.10 6.76 -8.42
CA LYS A 227 3.78 8.03 -8.06
C LYS A 227 2.85 9.24 -8.22
N SER A 228 1.91 9.23 -9.17
CA SER A 228 0.91 10.28 -9.36
C SER A 228 -0.16 10.25 -8.27
N LYS A 229 -0.65 9.05 -7.89
CA LYS A 229 -1.59 8.85 -6.77
C LYS A 229 -0.99 9.34 -5.45
N LEU A 230 0.21 8.88 -5.11
CA LEU A 230 0.94 9.27 -3.89
C LEU A 230 1.16 10.79 -3.80
N LYS A 231 1.42 11.48 -4.91
CA LYS A 231 1.51 12.95 -4.93
C LYS A 231 0.19 13.63 -4.56
N LYS A 232 -0.96 13.11 -5.03
CA LYS A 232 -2.28 13.64 -4.68
C LYS A 232 -2.62 13.38 -3.21
N GLU A 233 -2.29 12.19 -2.71
CA GLU A 233 -2.47 11.83 -1.31
C GLU A 233 -1.64 12.71 -0.36
N LEU A 234 -0.38 12.99 -0.72
CA LEU A 234 0.49 13.91 0.01
C LEU A 234 -0.11 15.32 0.08
N ALA A 235 -0.54 15.89 -1.05
CA ALA A 235 -1.15 17.22 -1.08
C ALA A 235 -2.43 17.29 -0.20
N ASN A 236 -3.28 16.26 -0.27
CA ASN A 236 -4.47 16.13 0.58
C ASN A 236 -4.11 16.03 2.07
N ALA A 237 -3.01 15.38 2.42
CA ALA A 237 -2.53 15.28 3.80
C ALA A 237 -1.99 16.63 4.32
N GLU A 238 -1.26 17.38 3.49
CA GLU A 238 -0.76 18.72 3.80
C GLU A 238 -1.90 19.74 4.02
N GLU A 239 -2.96 19.67 3.20
CA GLU A 239 -4.17 20.50 3.37
C GLU A 239 -4.91 20.17 4.68
N LYS A 240 -5.10 18.87 4.98
CA LYS A 240 -5.68 18.41 6.25
C LYS A 240 -4.85 18.89 7.45
N GLN A 241 -3.53 18.78 7.38
CA GLN A 241 -2.62 19.25 8.44
C GLN A 241 -2.73 20.78 8.63
N THR A 242 -2.81 21.53 7.54
CA THR A 242 -2.96 23.00 7.56
C THR A 242 -4.30 23.41 8.18
N SER A 243 -5.38 22.71 7.84
CA SER A 243 -6.72 22.92 8.41
C SER A 243 -6.76 22.60 9.90
N ALA A 244 -6.18 21.47 10.32
CA ALA A 244 -6.04 21.11 11.73
C ALA A 244 -5.25 22.16 12.53
N LYS A 245 -4.15 22.69 11.98
CA LYS A 245 -3.37 23.79 12.58
C LYS A 245 -4.21 25.08 12.77
N LYS A 246 -5.10 25.42 11.82
CA LYS A 246 -6.03 26.57 11.96
C LYS A 246 -7.07 26.33 13.06
N VAL A 247 -7.66 25.14 13.13
CA VAL A 247 -8.61 24.76 14.19
C VAL A 247 -7.94 24.82 15.56
N PHE A 248 -6.75 24.23 15.72
CA PHE A 248 -5.99 24.27 16.97
C PHE A 248 -5.70 25.70 17.45
N LYS A 249 -5.24 26.59 16.57
CA LYS A 249 -5.03 28.02 16.91
C LYS A 249 -6.32 28.70 17.38
N THR A 250 -7.46 28.37 16.77
CA THR A 250 -8.77 28.92 17.12
C THR A 250 -9.24 28.40 18.48
N SER A 251 -9.14 27.10 18.73
CA SER A 251 -9.47 26.49 20.03
C SER A 251 -8.58 27.02 21.16
N LYS A 252 -7.28 27.25 20.91
CA LYS A 252 -6.37 27.87 21.87
C LYS A 252 -6.82 29.28 22.28
N LYS A 253 -7.26 30.12 21.32
CA LYS A 253 -7.83 31.46 21.62
C LYS A 253 -9.12 31.36 22.44
N LYS A 254 -10.04 30.45 22.10
CA LYS A 254 -11.28 30.22 22.86
C LYS A 254 -10.99 29.79 24.30
N LEU A 255 -9.99 28.92 24.51
CA LEU A 255 -9.56 28.48 25.84
C LEU A 255 -9.03 29.64 26.70
N THR A 256 -8.23 30.55 26.13
CA THR A 256 -7.77 31.75 26.86
C THR A 256 -8.95 32.62 27.30
N SER A 257 -9.88 32.94 26.39
CA SER A 257 -11.06 33.75 26.72
C SER A 257 -11.98 33.09 27.76
N LEU A 258 -12.09 31.75 27.76
CA LEU A 258 -12.79 31.02 28.82
C LEU A 258 -12.08 31.12 30.17
N LYS A 259 -10.75 31.08 30.22
CA LYS A 259 -9.99 31.28 31.47
C LYS A 259 -10.20 32.68 32.04
N GLU A 260 -10.21 33.71 31.20
CA GLU A 260 -10.49 35.10 31.59
C GLU A 260 -11.91 35.23 32.17
N LYS A 261 -12.92 34.67 31.51
CA LYS A 261 -14.30 34.66 32.02
C LYS A 261 -14.44 33.92 33.35
N VAL A 262 -13.72 32.81 33.54
CA VAL A 262 -13.71 32.07 34.81
C VAL A 262 -13.01 32.87 35.91
N ALA A 263 -11.97 33.64 35.60
CA ALA A 263 -11.34 34.54 36.57
C ALA A 263 -12.30 35.65 37.00
N GLN A 264 -12.99 36.29 36.06
CA GLN A 264 -13.99 37.34 36.36
C GLN A 264 -15.14 36.80 37.23
N ALA A 265 -15.68 35.62 36.87
CA ALA A 265 -16.76 35.00 37.64
C ALA A 265 -16.36 34.64 39.08
N LYS A 266 -15.08 34.38 39.36
CA LYS A 266 -14.57 34.20 40.73
C LYS A 266 -14.52 35.53 41.48
N GLU A 267 -13.97 36.58 40.86
CA GLU A 267 -13.91 37.91 41.46
C GLU A 267 -15.31 38.45 41.79
N ASP A 268 -16.28 38.20 40.92
CA ASP A 268 -17.67 38.61 41.13
C ASP A 268 -18.37 37.78 42.22
N LEU A 269 -18.04 36.48 42.34
CA LEU A 269 -18.49 35.65 43.45
C LEU A 269 -17.93 36.15 44.79
N ASP A 270 -16.63 36.50 44.85
CA ASP A 270 -15.99 37.04 46.05
C ASP A 270 -16.66 38.37 46.49
N LYS A 271 -16.97 39.26 45.54
CA LYS A 271 -17.73 40.50 45.81
C LYS A 271 -19.13 40.22 46.38
N VAL A 272 -19.84 39.23 45.82
CA VAL A 272 -21.17 38.83 46.31
C VAL A 272 -21.09 38.24 47.72
N GLN A 273 -20.11 37.39 48.00
CA GLN A 273 -19.89 36.83 49.35
C GLN A 273 -19.55 37.92 50.37
N ALA A 274 -18.67 38.88 50.03
CA ALA A 274 -18.35 40.02 50.88
C ALA A 274 -19.58 40.90 51.17
N LYS A 275 -20.43 41.13 50.17
CA LYS A 275 -21.71 41.85 50.36
C LYS A 275 -22.66 41.08 51.28
N LEU A 276 -22.82 39.77 51.06
CA LEU A 276 -23.69 38.91 51.88
C LEU A 276 -23.27 38.94 53.37
N ALA A 277 -21.97 38.82 53.65
CA ALA A 277 -21.45 38.90 55.02
C ALA A 277 -21.71 40.27 55.68
N LYS A 278 -21.61 41.36 54.92
CA LYS A 278 -21.95 42.71 55.39
C LYS A 278 -23.46 42.85 55.67
N ASP A 279 -24.31 42.33 54.80
CA ASP A 279 -25.75 42.40 54.94
C ASP A 279 -26.24 41.56 56.14
N GLN A 280 -25.70 40.36 56.36
CA GLN A 280 -25.94 39.55 57.56
C GLN A 280 -25.55 40.27 58.85
N LYS A 281 -24.40 40.96 58.87
CA LYS A 281 -23.96 41.76 60.03
C LYS A 281 -24.89 42.95 60.30
N ASN A 282 -25.48 43.54 59.25
CA ASN A 282 -26.47 44.60 59.39
C ASN A 282 -27.81 44.06 59.90
N GLU A 283 -28.26 42.91 59.41
CA GLU A 283 -29.47 42.21 59.88
C GLU A 283 -29.37 41.88 61.38
N GLN A 284 -28.22 41.35 61.82
CA GLN A 284 -27.97 41.05 63.23
C GLN A 284 -28.07 42.31 64.12
N LYS A 285 -27.47 43.42 63.69
CA LYS A 285 -27.61 44.72 64.39
C LYS A 285 -29.06 45.21 64.43
N ALA A 286 -29.83 45.00 63.36
CA ALA A 286 -31.25 45.38 63.33
C ALA A 286 -32.05 44.57 64.36
N LYS A 287 -31.82 43.25 64.46
CA LYS A 287 -32.43 42.38 65.48
C LYS A 287 -32.08 42.82 66.91
N GLU A 288 -30.81 43.15 67.17
CA GLU A 288 -30.37 43.68 68.48
C GLU A 288 -31.05 45.01 68.84
N ASN A 289 -31.27 45.89 67.86
CA ASN A 289 -31.97 47.15 68.07
C ASN A 289 -33.48 46.95 68.30
N ILE A 290 -34.12 46.01 67.59
CA ILE A 290 -35.53 45.65 67.82
C ILE A 290 -35.70 45.13 69.25
N ALA A 291 -34.87 44.18 69.70
CA ALA A 291 -34.95 43.63 71.05
C ALA A 291 -34.77 44.71 72.15
N LYS A 292 -33.93 45.72 71.92
CA LYS A 292 -33.79 46.87 72.83
C LYS A 292 -35.04 47.75 72.86
N LEU A 293 -35.66 48.00 71.70
CA LEU A 293 -36.90 48.77 71.61
C LEU A 293 -38.08 48.04 72.27
N GLU A 294 -38.19 46.72 72.08
CA GLU A 294 -39.20 45.89 72.75
C GLU A 294 -39.06 45.93 74.28
N ALA A 295 -37.83 45.91 74.80
CA ALA A 295 -37.55 46.05 76.23
C ALA A 295 -37.91 47.46 76.78
N ASP A 296 -37.58 48.53 76.05
CA ASP A 296 -37.95 49.91 76.41
C ASP A 296 -39.47 50.12 76.39
N ILE A 297 -40.16 49.62 75.36
CA ILE A 297 -41.63 49.62 75.28
C ILE A 297 -42.24 48.88 76.47
N LYS A 298 -41.75 47.69 76.80
CA LYS A 298 -42.25 46.91 77.95
C LYS A 298 -42.07 47.65 79.28
N THR A 299 -40.96 48.38 79.42
CA THR A 299 -40.68 49.19 80.61
C THR A 299 -41.64 50.38 80.71
N LYS A 300 -41.78 51.15 79.63
CA LYS A 300 -42.72 52.29 79.54
C LYS A 300 -44.17 51.88 79.74
N GLN A 301 -44.57 50.70 79.28
CA GLN A 301 -45.91 50.16 79.50
C GLN A 301 -46.15 49.89 80.99
N ALA A 302 -45.18 49.31 81.70
CA ALA A 302 -45.28 49.07 83.14
C ALA A 302 -45.32 50.39 83.95
N ASP A 303 -44.52 51.39 83.57
CA ASP A 303 -44.55 52.73 84.17
C ASP A 303 -45.90 53.44 83.92
N TYR A 304 -46.47 53.31 82.72
CA TYR A 304 -47.79 53.84 82.39
C TYR A 304 -48.89 53.17 83.23
N ASP A 305 -48.88 51.84 83.35
CA ASP A 305 -49.87 51.11 84.15
C ASP A 305 -49.76 51.47 85.65
N LYS A 306 -48.55 51.66 86.16
CA LYS A 306 -48.30 52.17 87.52
C LYS A 306 -48.82 53.59 87.71
N ALA A 307 -48.54 54.51 86.78
CA ALA A 307 -49.05 55.88 86.83
C ALA A 307 -50.59 55.93 86.76
N LYS A 308 -51.20 55.05 85.96
CA LYS A 308 -52.66 54.89 85.88
C LYS A 308 -53.26 54.40 87.20
N GLN A 309 -52.64 53.45 87.88
CA GLN A 309 -53.04 53.04 89.23
C GLN A 309 -52.91 54.19 90.23
N GLU A 310 -51.80 54.93 90.23
CA GLU A 310 -51.58 56.06 91.13
C GLU A 310 -52.62 57.18 90.93
N ILE A 311 -52.99 57.48 89.69
CA ILE A 311 -54.09 58.42 89.36
C ILE A 311 -55.42 57.91 89.92
N SER A 312 -55.73 56.61 89.77
CA SER A 312 -56.97 56.03 90.33
C SER A 312 -57.02 56.20 91.86
N THR A 313 -55.95 55.85 92.56
CA THR A 313 -55.83 56.03 94.03
C THR A 313 -55.97 57.49 94.44
N LYS A 314 -55.36 58.43 93.71
CA LYS A 314 -55.49 59.88 93.95
C LYS A 314 -56.93 60.38 93.71
N GLN A 315 -57.63 59.86 92.70
CA GLN A 315 -59.04 60.18 92.45
C GLN A 315 -59.96 59.66 93.56
N GLU A 316 -59.72 58.46 94.10
CA GLU A 316 -60.46 57.92 95.25
C GLU A 316 -60.21 58.73 96.52
N ALA A 317 -58.95 59.07 96.81
CA ALA A 317 -58.58 59.93 97.93
C ALA A 317 -59.22 61.33 97.83
N LEU A 318 -59.33 61.88 96.62
CA LEU A 318 -60.02 63.14 96.35
C LEU A 318 -61.54 63.03 96.58
N LYS A 319 -62.20 61.98 96.08
CA LYS A 319 -63.64 61.73 96.33
C LYS A 319 -63.94 61.57 97.82
N LYS A 320 -63.10 60.84 98.56
CA LYS A 320 -63.22 60.71 100.01
C LYS A 320 -63.07 62.07 100.71
N SER A 321 -62.03 62.81 100.35
CA SER A 321 -61.77 64.18 100.85
C SER A 321 -62.95 65.13 100.62
N GLN A 322 -63.52 65.14 99.41
CA GLN A 322 -64.70 65.94 99.08
C GLN A 322 -65.94 65.55 99.91
N THR A 323 -66.12 64.25 100.18
CA THR A 323 -67.19 63.74 101.04
C THR A 323 -67.02 64.22 102.49
N GLU A 324 -65.81 64.08 103.05
CA GLU A 324 -65.48 64.55 104.40
C GLU A 324 -65.67 66.07 104.55
N LEU A 325 -65.27 66.86 103.54
CA LEU A 325 -65.46 68.31 103.52
C LEU A 325 -66.96 68.70 103.46
N ALA A 326 -67.75 67.98 102.66
CA ALA A 326 -69.19 68.20 102.55
C ALA A 326 -69.92 67.87 103.86
N GLU A 327 -69.48 66.84 104.58
CA GLU A 327 -69.99 66.49 105.90
C GLU A 327 -69.62 67.53 106.97
N GLN A 328 -68.35 67.96 107.01
CA GLN A 328 -67.93 69.04 107.92
C GLN A 328 -68.67 70.36 107.67
N LYS A 329 -69.00 70.67 106.41
CA LYS A 329 -69.85 71.83 106.07
C LYS A 329 -71.26 71.70 106.67
N LYS A 330 -71.83 70.49 106.75
CA LYS A 330 -73.11 70.24 107.45
C LYS A 330 -72.97 70.37 108.96
N VAL A 331 -71.90 69.83 109.56
CA VAL A 331 -71.62 69.94 111.01
C VAL A 331 -71.52 71.41 111.43
N LYS A 332 -70.68 72.21 110.75
CA LYS A 332 -70.56 73.65 110.96
C LYS A 332 -71.89 74.40 110.79
N ALA A 333 -72.69 74.05 109.79
CA ALA A 333 -74.01 74.66 109.59
C ALA A 333 -75.01 74.27 110.70
N HIS A 334 -74.90 73.06 111.26
CA HIS A 334 -75.71 72.63 112.41
C HIS A 334 -75.27 73.36 113.70
N ALA A 335 -73.97 73.38 114.00
CA ALA A 335 -73.41 74.09 115.15
C ALA A 335 -73.80 75.59 115.14
N LYS A 336 -73.75 76.24 113.95
CA LYS A 336 -74.25 77.62 113.80
C LYS A 336 -75.72 77.76 114.17
N LYS A 337 -76.60 76.85 113.71
CA LYS A 337 -78.03 76.86 114.07
C LYS A 337 -78.27 76.63 115.57
N VAL A 338 -77.40 75.86 116.25
CA VAL A 338 -77.47 75.66 117.71
C VAL A 338 -77.05 76.93 118.44
N LEU A 339 -75.94 77.56 118.05
CA LEU A 339 -75.49 78.85 118.56
C LEU A 339 -76.54 79.96 118.35
N ASP A 340 -77.12 80.07 117.15
CA ASP A 340 -78.18 81.04 116.85
C ASP A 340 -79.42 80.84 117.73
N LYS A 341 -79.76 79.59 118.09
CA LYS A 341 -80.84 79.29 119.04
C LYS A 341 -80.44 79.66 120.48
N ALA A 342 -79.25 79.29 120.92
CA ALA A 342 -78.76 79.60 122.27
C ALA A 342 -78.68 81.12 122.51
N ASN A 343 -78.20 81.89 121.53
CA ASN A 343 -78.20 83.35 121.55
C ASN A 343 -79.62 83.92 121.65
N LYS A 344 -80.60 83.39 120.89
CA LYS A 344 -82.00 83.83 120.98
C LYS A 344 -82.63 83.54 122.34
N GLU A 345 -82.38 82.37 122.92
CA GLU A 345 -82.86 82.05 124.27
C GLU A 345 -82.17 82.91 125.33
N LEU A 346 -80.86 83.16 125.21
CA LEU A 346 -80.15 84.08 126.10
C LEU A 346 -80.76 85.49 126.08
N ILE A 347 -81.05 86.03 124.88
CA ILE A 347 -81.70 87.35 124.74
C ILE A 347 -83.09 87.36 125.39
N LYS A 348 -83.91 86.32 125.19
CA LYS A 348 -85.22 86.20 125.87
C LYS A 348 -85.07 86.17 127.38
N VAL A 349 -84.17 85.34 127.90
CA VAL A 349 -83.96 85.21 129.36
C VAL A 349 -83.41 86.53 129.95
N GLN A 350 -82.51 87.23 129.24
CA GLN A 350 -82.05 88.57 129.62
C GLN A 350 -83.20 89.57 129.67
N ALA A 351 -84.08 89.60 128.66
CA ALA A 351 -85.27 90.45 128.67
C ALA A 351 -86.21 90.11 129.85
N THR A 352 -86.42 88.83 130.14
CA THR A 352 -87.19 88.39 131.33
C THR A 352 -86.52 88.78 132.64
N VAL A 353 -85.19 88.74 132.75
CA VAL A 353 -84.47 89.28 133.92
C VAL A 353 -84.68 90.78 134.04
N GLN A 354 -84.55 91.54 132.95
CA GLN A 354 -84.77 92.99 132.95
C GLN A 354 -86.20 93.36 133.34
N ASP A 355 -87.21 92.67 132.81
CA ASP A 355 -88.62 92.84 133.16
C ASP A 355 -88.87 92.54 134.66
N LYS A 356 -88.32 91.43 135.17
CA LYS A 356 -88.40 91.09 136.61
C LYS A 356 -87.63 92.05 137.50
N GLN A 357 -86.50 92.60 137.05
CA GLN A 357 -85.75 93.64 137.76
C GLN A 357 -86.49 94.98 137.76
N ALA A 358 -87.12 95.35 136.63
CA ALA A 358 -87.94 96.55 136.53
C ALA A 358 -89.17 96.44 137.44
N LYS A 359 -89.88 95.30 137.44
CA LYS A 359 -91.03 95.08 138.34
C LYS A 359 -90.60 94.98 139.82
N LEU A 360 -89.45 94.37 140.13
CA LEU A 360 -88.90 94.39 141.48
C LEU A 360 -88.60 95.83 141.93
N LYS A 361 -88.01 96.65 141.05
CA LYS A 361 -87.74 98.05 141.34
C LYS A 361 -89.03 98.86 141.50
N GLU A 362 -90.03 98.64 140.66
CA GLU A 362 -91.34 99.29 140.77
C GLU A 362 -92.03 98.97 142.10
N LEU A 363 -92.01 97.71 142.53
CA LEU A 363 -92.47 97.31 143.87
C LEU A 363 -91.63 97.97 144.98
N GLN A 364 -90.29 98.02 144.84
CA GLN A 364 -89.42 98.70 145.80
C GLN A 364 -89.66 100.22 145.87
N ASP A 365 -89.98 100.86 144.75
CA ASP A 365 -90.29 102.29 144.67
C ASP A 365 -91.71 102.57 145.23
N GLN A 366 -92.69 101.66 145.02
CA GLN A 366 -94.04 101.74 145.61
C GLN A 366 -94.03 101.52 147.13
N PHE A 367 -93.25 100.56 147.63
CA PHE A 367 -93.14 100.22 149.05
C PHE A 367 -91.95 100.88 149.77
N GLY A 368 -91.32 101.89 149.15
CA GLY A 368 -90.07 102.50 149.60
C GLY A 368 -90.05 103.18 150.97
N ASN A 369 -91.16 103.15 151.72
CA ASN A 369 -91.28 103.59 153.12
C ASN A 369 -92.19 102.67 153.98
N TYR A 370 -92.51 101.45 153.53
CA TYR A 370 -93.45 100.56 154.25
C TYR A 370 -92.72 99.39 154.92
N VAL A 371 -92.82 99.27 156.24
CA VAL A 371 -92.11 98.27 157.07
C VAL A 371 -93.04 97.11 157.41
N GLY A 372 -93.61 96.47 156.38
CA GLY A 372 -94.44 95.28 156.48
C GLY A 372 -94.05 94.25 155.44
N ASP A 373 -93.98 92.98 155.84
CA ASP A 373 -93.64 91.88 154.92
C ASP A 373 -94.71 91.73 153.84
N ASP A 374 -94.39 92.17 152.63
CA ASP A 374 -95.21 91.97 151.43
C ASP A 374 -94.81 90.67 150.73
N ASP A 375 -95.75 89.73 150.66
CA ASP A 375 -95.61 88.46 149.98
C ASP A 375 -95.34 88.63 148.47
N GLU A 376 -95.87 89.69 147.81
CA GLU A 376 -95.61 89.92 146.37
C GLU A 376 -94.16 90.37 146.13
N LEU A 377 -93.58 91.17 147.03
CA LEU A 377 -92.15 91.51 147.02
C LEU A 377 -91.27 90.28 147.30
N ALA A 378 -91.66 89.41 148.22
CA ALA A 378 -90.92 88.18 148.56
C ALA A 378 -90.92 87.17 147.40
N ASP A 379 -92.09 86.90 146.81
CA ASP A 379 -92.20 85.96 145.68
C ASP A 379 -91.58 86.56 144.39
N THR A 380 -91.60 87.89 144.22
CA THR A 380 -90.86 88.55 143.12
C THR A 380 -89.33 88.38 143.28
N LYS A 381 -88.76 88.48 144.50
CA LYS A 381 -87.34 88.19 144.75
C LYS A 381 -86.98 86.73 144.47
N LYS A 382 -87.85 85.79 144.85
CA LYS A 382 -87.69 84.36 144.56
C LYS A 382 -87.76 84.08 143.05
N SER A 383 -88.78 84.61 142.36
CA SER A 383 -88.95 84.53 140.91
C SER A 383 -87.76 85.13 140.17
N LEU A 384 -87.25 86.29 140.60
CA LEU A 384 -86.03 86.88 140.06
C LEU A 384 -84.84 85.93 140.24
N THR A 385 -84.66 85.33 141.42
CA THR A 385 -83.56 84.38 141.70
C THR A 385 -83.62 83.15 140.78
N GLU A 386 -84.81 82.58 140.55
CA GLU A 386 -85.00 81.47 139.60
C GLU A 386 -84.68 81.87 138.14
N VAL A 387 -85.09 83.08 137.72
CA VAL A 387 -84.76 83.58 136.38
C VAL A 387 -83.27 83.94 136.28
N GLN A 388 -82.62 84.37 137.37
CA GLN A 388 -81.18 84.57 137.46
C GLN A 388 -80.42 83.24 137.28
N THR A 389 -80.89 82.15 137.90
CA THR A 389 -80.33 80.80 137.69
C THR A 389 -80.53 80.34 136.24
N LYS A 390 -81.70 80.60 135.64
CA LYS A 390 -81.95 80.35 134.21
C LYS A 390 -81.04 81.20 133.31
N LEU A 391 -80.72 82.44 133.70
CA LEU A 391 -79.75 83.29 132.99
C LEU A 391 -78.35 82.69 133.04
N THR A 392 -77.86 82.27 134.21
CA THR A 392 -76.56 81.60 134.35
C THR A 392 -76.49 80.33 133.48
N GLN A 393 -77.57 79.53 133.45
CA GLN A 393 -77.62 78.35 132.60
C GLN A 393 -77.72 78.70 131.10
N ALA A 394 -78.42 79.78 130.72
CA ALA A 394 -78.49 80.26 129.33
C ALA A 394 -77.13 80.81 128.85
N GLN A 395 -76.41 81.54 129.71
CA GLN A 395 -75.04 81.99 129.46
C GLN A 395 -74.08 80.81 129.28
N LYS A 396 -74.18 79.78 130.14
CA LYS A 396 -73.40 78.55 130.00
C LYS A 396 -73.72 77.83 128.68
N ASN A 397 -75.00 77.61 128.38
CA ASN A 397 -75.45 76.97 127.13
C ASN A 397 -74.98 77.75 125.88
N GLN A 398 -74.93 79.08 125.96
CA GLN A 398 -74.42 79.93 124.89
C GLN A 398 -72.89 79.80 124.73
N ALA A 399 -72.14 79.79 125.84
CA ALA A 399 -70.69 79.61 125.81
C ALA A 399 -70.29 78.21 125.30
N ASP A 400 -71.01 77.17 125.72
CA ASP A 400 -70.80 75.80 125.22
C ASP A 400 -71.14 75.70 123.72
N ALA A 401 -72.26 76.30 123.26
CA ALA A 401 -72.62 76.34 121.84
C ALA A 401 -71.65 77.18 120.98
N GLN A 402 -71.06 78.24 121.53
CA GLN A 402 -70.03 79.05 120.87
C GLN A 402 -68.74 78.23 120.71
N LYS A 403 -68.31 77.54 121.76
CA LYS A 403 -67.13 76.66 121.74
C LYS A 403 -67.29 75.50 120.74
N ASP A 404 -68.47 74.90 120.65
CA ASP A 404 -68.77 73.86 119.66
C ASP A 404 -68.79 74.41 118.23
N TYR A 405 -69.29 75.63 118.01
CA TYR A 405 -69.20 76.30 116.71
C TYR A 405 -67.75 76.61 116.33
N ASP A 406 -66.95 77.17 117.24
CA ASP A 406 -65.55 77.52 116.98
C ASP A 406 -64.69 76.29 116.70
N LYS A 407 -64.96 75.17 117.40
CA LYS A 407 -64.36 73.87 117.08
C LYS A 407 -64.77 73.37 115.69
N ALA A 408 -66.06 73.40 115.35
CA ALA A 408 -66.54 72.99 114.03
C ALA A 408 -66.02 73.91 112.89
N GLN A 409 -65.78 75.19 113.19
CA GLN A 409 -65.12 76.14 112.30
C GLN A 409 -63.65 75.75 112.07
N ALA A 410 -62.89 75.50 113.13
CA ALA A 410 -61.48 75.12 113.05
C ALA A 410 -61.27 73.76 112.35
N ASP A 411 -62.13 72.78 112.61
CA ASP A 411 -62.11 71.48 111.92
C ASP A 411 -62.43 71.63 110.43
N TYR A 412 -63.41 72.46 110.07
CA TYR A 412 -63.74 72.80 108.68
C TYR A 412 -62.55 73.49 107.96
N GLU A 413 -61.92 74.49 108.58
CA GLU A 413 -60.76 75.19 108.00
C GLU A 413 -59.52 74.29 107.88
N THR A 414 -59.31 73.40 108.85
CA THR A 414 -58.22 72.42 108.81
C THR A 414 -58.41 71.41 107.69
N LYS A 415 -59.65 71.00 107.40
CA LYS A 415 -59.96 70.18 106.22
C LYS A 415 -59.82 70.98 104.93
N LEU A 416 -60.31 72.22 104.88
CA LEU A 416 -60.17 73.10 103.71
C LEU A 416 -58.71 73.31 103.27
N LYS A 417 -57.76 73.36 104.21
CA LYS A 417 -56.30 73.47 103.94
C LYS A 417 -55.60 72.14 103.61
N LYS A 418 -56.30 71.01 103.70
CA LYS A 418 -55.80 69.67 103.31
C LYS A 418 -56.32 69.22 101.95
N HIS A 419 -56.91 70.15 101.20
CA HIS A 419 -57.50 69.99 99.87
C HIS A 419 -56.97 71.09 98.95
#